data_AF-A0A4R7LBA6-F1
#
_entry.id   AF-A0A4R7LBA6-F1
#
_cell.length_a   1.000
_cell.length_b   1.000
_cell.length_c   1.000
_cell.angle_alpha   90.00
_cell.angle_beta   90.00
_cell.angle_gamma   90.00
#
_symmetry.space_group_name_H-M   'P 1'
#
loop_
_entity.id
_entity.type
_entity.pdbx_description
1 polymer ?
#
loop_
_entity_poly.entity_id
_entity_poly.type
_entity_poly.pdbx_seq_one_letter_code
_entity_poly.pdbx_strand_id
1 'polypeptide(L)' 'MKTFEYDILFFQVKKQKDYDAMRSALNERGTEGWEFITAEAGDYGYTTFWKRESLATKVASE' A
#
# COMPACT_ATOMS: atom_id res chain seq x y z
N MET A 1 15.38 15.59 6.92
CA MET A 1 14.00 15.58 6.39
C MET A 1 13.69 14.15 6.00
N LYS A 2 12.54 13.61 6.41
CA LYS A 2 12.17 12.23 6.06
C LYS A 2 11.80 12.16 4.58
N THR A 3 12.17 11.07 3.93
CA THR A 3 11.79 10.75 2.55
C THR A 3 10.75 9.64 2.57
N PHE A 4 9.81 9.67 1.63
CA PHE A 4 8.75 8.67 1.54
C PHE A 4 8.67 8.09 0.14
N GLU A 5 8.47 6.78 0.08
CA GLU A 5 7.99 6.04 -1.08
C GLU A 5 6.46 5.99 -1.05
N TYR A 6 5.84 5.93 -2.23
CA TYR A 6 4.40 5.82 -2.40
C TYR A 6 4.09 4.65 -3.33
N ASP A 7 2.96 3.99 -3.07
CA ASP A 7 2.45 2.92 -3.91
C ASP A 7 0.93 3.00 -4.03
N ILE A 8 0.40 2.49 -5.15
CA ILE A 8 -1.02 2.50 -5.46
C ILE A 8 -1.41 1.10 -5.93
N LEU A 9 -2.35 0.48 -5.22
CA LEU A 9 -2.85 -0.85 -5.57
C LEU A 9 -4.33 -0.76 -5.91
N PHE A 10 -4.72 -1.35 -7.03
CA PHE A 10 -6.11 -1.52 -7.41
C PHE A 10 -6.56 -2.96 -7.18
N PHE A 11 -7.67 -3.13 -6.48
CA PHE A 11 -8.29 -4.42 -6.24
C PHE A 11 -9.65 -4.44 -6.90
N GLN A 12 -9.84 -5.31 -7.89
CA GLN A 12 -11.17 -5.56 -8.43
C GLN A 12 -11.98 -6.37 -7.40
N VAL A 13 -13.13 -5.84 -6.98
CA VAL A 13 -13.98 -6.48 -5.97
C VAL A 13 -15.39 -6.63 -6.54
N LYS A 14 -15.80 -7.88 -6.81
CA LYS A 14 -17.13 -8.21 -7.37
C LYS A 14 -17.91 -9.18 -6.49
N LYS A 15 -17.23 -9.93 -5.63
CA LYS A 15 -17.80 -10.97 -4.76
C LYS A 15 -17.07 -10.99 -3.42
N GLN A 16 -17.68 -11.60 -2.39
CA GLN A 16 -17.11 -11.67 -1.04
C GLN A 16 -15.65 -12.15 -0.99
N LYS A 17 -15.32 -13.20 -1.75
CA LYS A 17 -13.95 -13.76 -1.81
C LYS A 17 -12.89 -12.75 -2.28
N ASP A 18 -13.29 -11.72 -3.03
CA ASP A 18 -12.38 -10.70 -3.53
C ASP A 18 -11.96 -9.75 -2.40
N TYR A 19 -12.81 -9.57 -1.38
CA TYR A 19 -12.44 -8.86 -0.15
C TYR A 19 -11.41 -9.62 0.67
N ASP A 20 -11.48 -10.95 0.72
CA ASP A 20 -10.49 -11.76 1.44
C ASP A 20 -9.12 -11.65 0.75
N ALA A 21 -9.09 -11.70 -0.59
CA ALA A 21 -7.89 -11.49 -1.37
C ALA A 21 -7.31 -10.08 -1.19
N MET A 22 -8.15 -9.05 -1.26
CA MET A 22 -7.75 -7.67 -0.97
C MET A 22 -7.15 -7.57 0.43
N ARG A 23 -7.84 -8.07 1.47
CA ARG A 23 -7.38 -8.03 2.85
C ARG A 23 -6.03 -8.72 3.04
N SER A 24 -5.81 -9.86 2.40
CA SER A 24 -4.53 -10.56 2.44
C SER A 24 -3.40 -9.69 1.89
N ALA A 25 -3.61 -9.07 0.73
CA ALA A 25 -2.61 -8.19 0.11
C ALA A 25 -2.35 -6.92 0.95
N LEU A 26 -3.37 -6.31 1.55
CA LEU A 26 -3.17 -5.15 2.43
C LEU A 26 -2.35 -5.52 3.67
N ASN A 27 -2.60 -6.69 4.26
CA ASN A 27 -1.85 -7.17 5.42
C ASN A 27 -0.37 -7.43 5.05
N GLU A 28 -0.11 -8.06 3.90
CA GLU A 28 1.24 -8.31 3.41
C GLU A 28 2.01 -6.98 3.23
N ARG A 29 1.39 -5.97 2.60
CA ARG A 29 1.97 -4.62 2.51
C ARG A 29 2.25 -4.00 3.87
N GLY A 30 1.33 -4.14 4.82
CA GLY A 30 1.56 -3.71 6.20
C GLY A 30 2.79 -4.36 6.84
N THR A 31 3.01 -5.66 6.60
CA THR A 31 4.20 -6.37 7.10
C THR A 31 5.50 -5.94 6.44
N GLU A 32 5.46 -5.43 5.21
CA GLU A 32 6.60 -4.81 4.50
C GLU A 32 6.90 -3.37 4.97
N GLY A 33 6.14 -2.85 5.94
CA GLY A 33 6.32 -1.51 6.49
C GLY A 33 5.58 -0.40 5.74
N TRP A 34 4.66 -0.75 4.83
CA TRP A 34 3.78 0.24 4.21
C TRP A 34 2.67 0.67 5.16
N GLU A 35 2.44 1.97 5.23
CA GLU A 35 1.35 2.60 5.94
C GLU A 35 0.20 2.89 4.98
N PHE A 36 -1.00 2.41 5.32
CA PHE A 36 -2.22 2.69 4.58
C PHE A 36 -2.64 4.15 4.78
N ILE A 37 -2.90 4.87 3.67
CA ILE A 37 -3.35 6.26 3.69
C ILE A 37 -4.87 6.31 3.52
N THR A 38 -5.38 5.75 2.42
CA THR A 38 -6.79 5.79 2.07
C THR A 38 -7.15 4.73 1.04
N ALA A 39 -8.45 4.46 0.89
CA ALA A 39 -9.02 3.69 -0.19
C ALA A 39 -10.16 4.47 -0.84
N GLU A 40 -10.19 4.47 -2.16
CA GLU A 40 -11.27 5.05 -2.95
C GLU A 40 -12.06 3.92 -3.63
N ALA A 41 -13.37 3.92 -3.45
CA ALA A 41 -14.26 3.00 -4.15
C ALA A 41 -14.50 3.50 -5.58
N GLY A 42 -14.41 2.62 -6.56
CA GLY A 42 -14.85 2.83 -7.93
C GLY A 42 -15.82 1.75 -8.37
N ASP A 43 -16.30 1.86 -9.61
CA ASP A 43 -17.36 0.99 -10.16
C ASP A 43 -17.06 -0.52 -10.08
N TYR A 44 -15.78 -0.90 -10.02
CA TYR A 44 -15.34 -2.30 -10.08
C TYR A 44 -14.43 -2.72 -8.92
N GLY A 45 -14.24 -1.88 -7.90
CA GLY A 45 -13.33 -2.22 -6.80
C GLY A 45 -12.79 -1.02 -6.04
N TYR A 46 -11.60 -1.19 -5.45
CA TYR A 46 -10.97 -0.19 -4.61
C TYR A 46 -9.55 0.13 -5.07
N THR A 47 -9.23 1.42 -5.14
CA THR A 47 -7.85 1.91 -5.28
C THR A 47 -7.35 2.29 -3.89
N THR A 48 -6.22 1.73 -3.48
CA THR A 48 -5.61 1.97 -2.17
C THR A 48 -4.30 2.72 -2.33
N PHE A 49 -4.07 3.69 -1.47
CA PHE A 49 -2.88 4.53 -1.47
C PHE A 49 -2.05 4.26 -0.23
N TRP A 50 -0.76 4.08 -0.44
CA TRP A 50 0.19 3.66 0.58
C TRP A 50 1.39 4.59 0.59
N LYS A 51 2.04 4.68 1.74
CA LYS A 51 3.36 5.29 1.87
C LYS A 51 4.27 4.42 2.73
N ARG A 52 5.57 4.56 2.53
CA ARG A 52 6.58 3.97 3.42
C ARG A 52 7.71 4.98 3.60
N GLU A 53 8.20 5.14 4.82
CA GLU A 53 9.40 5.95 5.05
C GLU A 53 10.57 5.28 4.32
N SER A 54 11.16 5.98 3.35
CA SER A 54 12.33 5.46 2.65
C SER A 54 13.47 5.40 3.65
N LEU A 55 14.08 4.23 3.80
CA LEU A 55 15.40 4.13 4.40
C LEU A 55 16.37 4.78 3.42
N ALA A 56 16.50 6.11 3.49
CA ALA A 56 17.69 6.75 2.97
C ALA A 56 18.83 6.15 3.80
N THR A 57 19.43 5.06 3.32
CA THR A 57 20.72 4.64 3.79
C THR A 57 21.58 5.86 3.57
N LYS A 58 21.87 6.56 4.67
CA LYS A 58 22.88 7.59 4.72
C LYS A 58 24.18 6.83 4.46
N VAL A 59 24.45 6.54 3.18
CA VAL A 59 25.79 6.22 2.73
C VAL A 59 26.51 7.53 2.95
N ALA A 60 27.06 7.65 4.15
CA ALA A 60 28.11 8.59 4.45
C ALA A 60 29.25 8.19 3.51
N SER A 61 29.23 8.75 2.31
CA SER A 61 30.42 8.81 1.48
C SER A 61 31.33 9.82 2.17
N GLU A 62 32.41 9.27 2.75
CA GLU A 62 33.59 9.96 3.25
C GLU A 62 34.17 10.98 2.26
#